data_AF-W0ADU7-F1
#
_entry.id   AF-W0ADU7-F1
#
_cell.length_a   1.000
_cell.length_b   1.000
_cell.length_c   1.000
_cell.angle_alpha   90.00
_cell.angle_beta   90.00
_cell.angle_gamma   90.00
#
_symmetry.space_group_name_H-M   'P 1'
#
loop_
_entity.id
_entity.type
_entity.pdbx_description
1 polymer ?
#
loop_
_entity_poly.entity_id
_entity_poly.type
_entity_poly.pdbx_seq_one_letter_code
_entity_poly.pdbx_strand_id
1 'polypeptide(L)' 'MATRKADRLLQRCSQARSRSALLPTSYTTNWDTIADIGAFIENIYNRKRLHSALGYTPPAEFERRCKTRQLPQTLRDPVT' A
#
# COMPACT_ATOMS: atom_id res chain seq x y z
N MET A 1 -40.30 -13.62 11.57
CA MET A 1 -39.14 -14.43 12.03
C MET A 1 -37.94 -14.12 11.13
N ALA A 2 -37.30 -12.97 11.36
CA ALA A 2 -36.19 -12.49 10.55
C ALA A 2 -34.88 -13.26 10.83
N THR A 3 -34.07 -13.45 9.81
CA THR A 3 -33.03 -14.48 9.70
C THR A 3 -31.74 -14.14 10.47
N ARG A 4 -31.44 -14.93 11.52
CA ARG A 4 -30.18 -14.86 12.32
C ARG A 4 -28.87 -14.98 11.51
N LYS A 5 -28.95 -15.38 10.23
CA LYS A 5 -27.79 -15.47 9.32
C LYS A 5 -27.33 -14.10 8.79
N ALA A 6 -28.24 -13.14 8.61
CA ALA A 6 -27.91 -11.80 8.12
C ALA A 6 -27.12 -10.99 9.17
N ASP A 7 -27.48 -11.15 10.45
CA ASP A 7 -26.79 -10.51 11.58
C ASP A 7 -25.31 -10.91 11.67
N ARG A 8 -24.99 -12.19 11.44
CA ARG A 8 -23.62 -12.70 11.57
C ARG A 8 -22.69 -12.19 10.46
N LEU A 9 -23.24 -11.84 9.29
CA LEU A 9 -22.53 -11.22 8.17
C LEU A 9 -22.25 -9.72 8.43
N LEU A 10 -23.20 -9.01 9.03
CA LEU A 10 -23.02 -7.62 9.47
C LEU A 10 -22.00 -7.51 10.62
N GLN A 11 -21.98 -8.49 11.52
CA GLN A 11 -21.06 -8.49 12.66
C GLN A 11 -19.59 -8.67 12.23
N ARG A 12 -19.30 -9.47 11.19
CA ARG A 12 -17.94 -9.58 10.60
C ARG A 12 -17.48 -8.29 9.92
N CYS A 13 -18.40 -7.50 9.37
CA CYS A 13 -18.07 -6.21 8.76
C CYS A 13 -17.65 -5.16 9.81
N SER A 14 -18.25 -5.20 11.01
CA SER A 14 -17.91 -4.28 12.11
C SER A 14 -16.50 -4.48 12.71
N GLN A 15 -15.96 -5.71 12.61
CA GLN A 15 -14.61 -6.09 13.05
C GLN A 15 -13.54 -5.89 11.98
N ALA A 16 -13.92 -5.61 10.73
CA ALA A 16 -13.00 -5.22 9.66
C ALA A 16 -12.50 -3.76 9.80
N ARG A 17 -12.69 -3.12 10.96
CA ARG A 17 -11.90 -1.94 11.37
C ARG A 17 -10.54 -2.42 11.88
N SER A 18 -9.72 -2.91 10.97
CA SER A 18 -8.33 -3.18 11.30
C SER A 18 -7.44 -2.48 10.29
N ARG A 19 -6.76 -1.44 10.80
CA ARG A 19 -5.59 -0.73 10.26
C ARG A 19 -5.86 0.53 9.43
N SER A 20 -6.20 1.60 10.12
CA SER A 20 -5.66 2.92 9.75
C SER A 20 -5.09 3.64 10.98
N ALA A 21 -4.17 2.97 11.68
CA ALA A 21 -3.41 3.56 12.80
C ALA A 21 -2.02 4.06 12.35
N LEU A 22 -1.78 4.15 11.04
CA LEU A 22 -0.45 4.38 10.49
C LEU A 22 -0.29 5.78 9.88
N LEU A 23 -1.35 6.61 9.90
CA LEU A 23 -1.30 8.00 9.49
C LEU A 23 -2.24 8.85 10.35
N PRO A 24 -1.91 10.14 10.53
CA PRO A 24 -2.84 11.11 11.08
C PRO A 24 -4.15 11.10 10.28
N THR A 25 -5.27 11.19 11.00
CA THR A 25 -6.59 11.30 10.38
C THR A 25 -6.88 12.70 9.85
N SER A 26 -6.00 13.68 10.13
CA SER A 26 -6.12 15.07 9.73
C SER A 26 -4.77 15.76 9.72
N TYR A 27 -4.55 16.65 8.75
CA TYR A 27 -3.41 17.54 8.65
C TYR A 27 -3.88 18.97 8.79
N THR A 28 -3.14 19.78 9.55
CA THR A 28 -3.50 21.19 9.80
C THR A 28 -2.89 22.09 8.74
N THR A 29 -1.66 21.78 8.29
CA THR A 29 -0.91 22.55 7.30
C THR A 29 -0.44 21.66 6.14
N ASN A 30 -0.24 22.24 4.96
CA ASN A 30 0.35 21.53 3.82
C ASN A 30 1.75 20.97 4.13
N TRP A 31 2.52 21.69 4.96
CA TRP A 31 3.85 21.26 5.42
C TRP A 31 3.81 19.97 6.24
N ASP A 32 2.81 19.82 7.12
CA ASP A 32 2.64 18.60 7.92
C ASP A 32 2.38 17.39 6.99
N THR A 33 1.55 17.58 5.97
CA THR A 33 1.29 16.55 4.97
C THR A 33 2.56 16.18 4.20
N ILE A 34 3.35 17.17 3.77
CA ILE A 34 4.59 16.93 3.02
C ILE A 34 5.60 16.16 3.87
N ALA A 35 5.71 16.49 5.16
CA ALA A 35 6.58 15.79 6.10
C ALA A 35 6.18 14.31 6.24
N ASP A 36 4.88 14.02 6.32
CA ASP A 36 4.38 12.67 6.55
C ASP A 36 4.24 11.82 5.28
N ILE A 37 4.12 12.45 4.10
CA ILE A 37 4.03 11.75 2.81
C ILE A 37 5.24 10.83 2.59
N GLY A 38 6.44 11.25 2.97
CA GLY A 38 7.64 10.41 2.81
C GLY A 38 7.52 9.12 3.61
N ALA A 39 7.19 9.22 4.91
CA ALA A 39 7.00 8.06 5.76
C ALA A 39 5.83 7.18 5.29
N PHE A 40 4.77 7.79 4.76
CA PHE A 40 3.64 7.08 4.18
C PHE A 40 4.05 6.24 2.96
N ILE A 41 4.75 6.85 2.01
CA ILE A 41 5.18 6.18 0.77
C ILE A 41 6.04 4.96 1.13
N GLU A 42 7.01 5.12 2.02
CA GLU A 42 7.96 4.06 2.34
C GLU A 42 7.36 2.92 3.18
N ASN A 43 6.57 3.27 4.20
CA ASN A 43 6.13 2.28 5.18
C ASN A 43 4.76 1.66 4.84
N ILE A 44 3.93 2.37 4.09
CA ILE A 44 2.58 1.92 3.74
C ILE A 44 2.47 1.64 2.26
N TYR A 45 2.69 2.63 1.40
CA TYR A 45 2.43 2.48 -0.03
C TYR A 45 3.32 1.41 -0.66
N ASN A 46 4.64 1.59 -0.60
CA ASN A 46 5.64 0.71 -1.22
C ASN A 46 5.54 -0.74 -0.71
N ARG A 47 5.13 -0.93 0.55
CA ARG A 47 5.09 -2.25 1.20
C ARG A 47 3.75 -2.97 1.12
N LYS A 48 2.63 -2.23 1.07
CA LYS A 48 1.29 -2.81 1.24
C LYS A 48 0.37 -2.57 0.06
N ARG A 49 0.68 -1.65 -0.84
CA ARG A 49 -0.18 -1.35 -2.00
C ARG A 49 -0.09 -2.49 -3.01
N LEU A 50 -1.18 -3.20 -3.25
CA LEU A 50 -1.22 -4.21 -4.32
C LEU A 50 -1.62 -3.56 -5.64
N HIS A 51 -0.85 -3.79 -6.70
CA HIS A 51 -1.12 -3.26 -8.03
C HIS A 51 -1.54 -4.38 -8.98
N SER A 52 -2.70 -4.23 -9.64
CA SER A 52 -3.20 -5.20 -10.62
C SER A 52 -2.24 -5.38 -11.81
N ALA A 53 -1.61 -4.31 -12.28
CA ALA A 53 -0.61 -4.35 -13.36
C ALA A 53 0.68 -5.10 -12.98
N LEU A 54 1.02 -5.17 -11.68
CA LEU A 54 2.17 -5.91 -11.16
C LEU A 54 1.79 -7.34 -10.71
N GLY A 55 0.59 -7.81 -11.06
CA GLY A 55 0.10 -9.12 -10.64
C GLY A 55 -0.25 -9.18 -9.16
N TYR A 56 -0.84 -8.12 -8.60
CA TYR A 56 -1.18 -7.99 -7.18
C TYR A 56 0.03 -8.13 -6.25
N THR A 57 1.16 -7.57 -6.65
CA THR A 57 2.39 -7.54 -5.85
C THR A 57 2.70 -6.11 -5.41
N PRO A 58 3.22 -5.88 -4.18
CA PRO A 58 3.67 -4.57 -3.74
C PRO A 58 4.83 -4.00 -4.56
N PRO A 59 4.91 -2.67 -4.75
CA PRO A 59 5.99 -2.03 -5.49
C PRO A 59 7.39 -2.43 -4.99
N ALA A 60 7.61 -2.44 -3.66
CA ALA A 60 8.90 -2.80 -3.08
C ALA A 60 9.31 -4.26 -3.36
N GLU A 61 8.34 -5.17 -3.45
CA GLU A 61 8.62 -6.56 -3.80
C GLU A 61 8.88 -6.73 -5.29
N PHE A 62 8.12 -6.02 -6.13
CA PHE A 62 8.36 -5.96 -7.55
C PHE A 62 9.77 -5.47 -7.87
N GLU A 63 10.20 -4.35 -7.28
CA GLU A 63 11.57 -3.83 -7.46
C GLU A 63 12.65 -4.84 -7.03
N ARG A 64 12.46 -5.55 -5.91
CA ARG A 64 13.39 -6.61 -5.48
C ARG A 64 13.47 -7.74 -6.50
N ARG A 65 12.33 -8.17 -7.06
CA ARG A 65 12.29 -9.18 -8.13
C ARG A 65 12.99 -8.68 -9.38
N CYS A 66 12.76 -7.43 -9.80
CA CYS A 66 13.43 -6.82 -10.95
C CYS A 66 14.95 -6.72 -10.78
N LYS A 67 15.43 -6.33 -9.59
CA LYS A 67 16.86 -6.29 -9.24
C LYS A 67 17.48 -7.70 -9.30
N THR A 68 16.80 -8.69 -8.74
CA THR A 68 17.26 -10.09 -8.70
C THR A 68 17.29 -10.71 -10.09
N ARG A 69 16.31 -10.39 -10.94
CA ARG A 69 16.18 -10.96 -12.29
C ARG A 69 17.16 -10.35 -13.31
N GLN A 70 17.96 -9.36 -12.89
CA GLN A 70 18.96 -8.64 -13.69
C GLN A 70 18.51 -8.41 -15.15
N LEU A 71 17.77 -7.32 -15.37
CA LEU A 71 17.72 -6.69 -16.69
C LEU A 71 19.18 -6.49 -17.18
N PRO A 72 19.49 -6.85 -18.44
CA PRO A 72 20.83 -6.67 -19.00
C PRO A 72 21.28 -5.22 -18.79
N GLN A 73 22.56 -5.03 -18.47
CA GLN A 73 23.12 -3.73 -18.05
C GLN A 73 23.01 -2.62 -19.10
N THR A 74 22.59 -2.95 -20.32
CA THR A 74 22.48 -2.07 -21.49
C THR A 74 21.42 -0.96 -21.40
N LEU A 75 20.66 -0.88 -20.30
CA LEU A 75 19.68 0.18 -20.01
C LEU A 75 20.07 1.04 -18.80
N ARG A 76 21.24 0.82 -18.19
CA ARG A 76 21.69 1.55 -16.99
C ARG A 76 22.57 2.76 -17.31
N ASP A 77 23.00 2.88 -18.56
CA ASP A 77 23.80 4.02 -18.98
C ASP A 77 22.86 5.23 -19.16
N PRO A 78 23.17 6.39 -18.56
CA PRO A 78 22.46 7.60 -18.92
C PRO A 78 22.68 7.81 -20.42
N VAL A 79 21.58 7.98 -21.17
CA VAL A 79 21.69 8.52 -22.53
C VAL A 79 22.50 9.80 -22.41
N THR A 80 23.68 9.81 -23.04
CA THR A 80 24.45 11.04 -23.23
C THR A 80 23.73 11.90 -24.24
#